data_AF-A0A3R7WMV9-F1
#
_entry.id   AF-A0A3R7WMV9-F1
#
_cell.length_a   1.000
_cell.length_b   1.000
_cell.length_c   1.000
_cell.angle_alpha   90.00
_cell.angle_beta   90.00
_cell.angle_gamma   90.00
#
_symmetry.space_group_name_H-M   'P 1'
#
loop_
_entity.id
_entity.type
_entity.pdbx_description
1 polymer ?
#
loop_
_entity_poly.entity_id
_entity_poly.type
_entity_poly.pdbx_seq_one_letter_code
_entity_poly.pdbx_strand_id
1 'polypeptide(L)'
;MLPLLTNILPALNNAILISSATLEGATIKCSTGNLFGTKFRGLNLAICASGSLGIHIYGSDMEIEIKYLKKHVTVSAPNLDASATSKCKAVMKATVVTAATTVLLTGEANSDSSRSFDYGPNITLSTTSCSCMSTPRPCLFIHGLGINYTKANLHDSFSSYWGDVSDHAPCCTEFKYMIWNSVETGWNNEKQQQIMCDLATSLTESSSRTDIADTIIVTHSMGGLLLAGALANGKCTLAERAARGLLRVLQC
;
A
#
# COMPACT_ATOMS: atom_id res chain seq x y z
N MET A 1 -0.51 2.31 2.16
CA MET A 1 -0.01 1.39 3.23
C MET A 1 1.00 0.43 2.63
N LEU A 2 2.29 0.55 2.97
CA LEU A 2 3.33 -0.41 2.57
C LEU A 2 2.96 -1.82 3.10
N PRO A 3 3.19 -2.91 2.35
CA PRO A 3 2.99 -4.25 2.87
C PRO A 3 3.89 -4.47 4.09
N LEU A 4 3.36 -5.13 5.13
CA LEU A 4 4.18 -5.60 6.24
C LEU A 4 5.36 -6.41 5.71
N LEU A 5 6.56 -6.17 6.25
CA LEU A 5 7.79 -6.88 5.87
C LEU A 5 7.61 -8.41 5.95
N THR A 6 6.78 -8.90 6.86
CA THR A 6 6.46 -10.33 6.98
C THR A 6 5.87 -10.93 5.70
N ASN A 7 5.21 -10.13 4.87
CA ASN A 7 4.60 -10.58 3.62
C ASN A 7 5.61 -10.75 2.48
N ILE A 8 6.73 -10.01 2.51
CA ILE A 8 7.77 -10.11 1.47
C ILE A 8 8.78 -11.23 1.77
N LEU A 9 8.89 -11.69 3.02
CA LEU A 9 9.81 -12.75 3.43
C LEU A 9 9.71 -14.02 2.55
N PRO A 10 8.52 -14.54 2.19
CA PRO A 10 8.43 -15.70 1.29
C PRO A 10 9.02 -15.43 -0.10
N ALA A 11 8.87 -14.21 -0.63
CA ALA A 11 9.49 -13.84 -1.91
C ALA A 11 11.02 -13.77 -1.77
N LEU A 12 11.54 -13.19 -0.69
CA LEU A 12 12.98 -13.17 -0.44
C LEU A 12 13.57 -14.57 -0.23
N ASN A 13 12.81 -15.50 0.37
CA ASN A 13 13.18 -16.92 0.51
C ASN A 13 13.31 -17.65 -0.83
N ASN A 14 12.53 -17.23 -1.83
CA ASN A 14 12.54 -17.80 -3.16
C ASN A 14 13.44 -17.01 -4.14
N ALA A 15 14.21 -16.04 -3.64
CA ALA A 15 15.09 -15.25 -4.49
C ALA A 15 16.24 -16.10 -5.05
N ILE A 16 16.47 -15.99 -6.35
CA ILE A 16 17.52 -16.72 -7.07
C ILE A 16 18.48 -15.74 -7.73
N LEU A 17 19.74 -16.12 -7.94
CA LEU A 17 20.68 -15.33 -8.72
C LEU A 17 20.22 -15.24 -10.18
N ILE A 18 20.37 -14.07 -10.80
CA ILE A 18 20.01 -13.82 -12.19
C ILE A 18 21.15 -13.10 -12.92
N SER A 19 21.27 -13.34 -14.23
CA SER A 19 22.32 -12.73 -15.06
C SER A 19 22.09 -11.25 -15.33
N SER A 20 20.84 -10.83 -15.55
CA SER A 20 20.48 -9.44 -15.75
C SER A 20 19.01 -9.18 -15.44
N ALA A 21 18.69 -7.93 -15.14
CA ALA A 21 17.33 -7.45 -15.02
C ALA A 21 17.16 -6.15 -15.82
N THR A 22 16.01 -6.01 -16.48
CA THR A 22 15.65 -4.78 -17.20
C THR A 22 14.34 -4.21 -16.69
N LEU A 23 14.29 -2.88 -16.55
CA LEU A 23 13.10 -2.10 -16.21
C LEU A 23 12.92 -1.05 -17.30
N GLU A 24 11.77 -1.05 -17.98
CA GLU A 24 11.46 -0.12 -19.08
C GLU A 24 12.53 -0.09 -20.19
N GLY A 25 13.16 -1.25 -20.45
CA GLY A 25 14.24 -1.37 -21.43
C GLY A 25 15.63 -0.94 -20.93
N ALA A 26 15.74 -0.34 -19.75
CA ALA A 26 17.02 -0.02 -19.11
C ALA A 26 17.52 -1.19 -18.23
N THR A 27 18.78 -1.55 -18.35
CA THR A 27 19.40 -2.59 -17.51
C THR A 27 19.67 -2.08 -16.10
N ILE A 28 19.22 -2.82 -15.09
CA ILE A 28 19.50 -2.56 -13.68
C ILE A 28 20.95 -2.93 -13.39
N LYS A 29 21.71 -1.99 -12.81
CA LYS A 29 23.12 -2.16 -12.46
C LYS A 29 23.30 -2.16 -10.94
N CYS A 30 23.70 -3.30 -10.37
CA CYS A 30 24.06 -3.39 -8.95
C CYS A 30 25.54 -3.04 -8.74
N SER A 31 25.85 -2.23 -7.73
CA SER A 31 27.21 -1.73 -7.45
C SER A 31 28.20 -2.80 -6.95
N THR A 32 27.71 -3.91 -6.39
CA THR A 32 28.57 -4.91 -5.71
C THR A 32 28.25 -6.38 -6.06
N GLY A 33 27.63 -6.61 -7.22
CA GLY A 33 27.80 -7.86 -7.97
C GLY A 33 26.77 -8.98 -7.79
N ASN A 34 25.90 -8.94 -6.77
CA ASN A 34 24.83 -9.94 -6.64
C ASN A 34 23.46 -9.33 -6.98
N LEU A 35 22.96 -9.73 -8.14
CA LEU A 35 21.62 -9.44 -8.62
C LEU A 35 20.75 -10.69 -8.44
N PHE A 36 19.63 -10.54 -7.73
CA PHE A 36 18.68 -11.63 -7.51
C PHE A 36 17.34 -11.32 -8.16
N GLY A 37 16.66 -12.35 -8.63
CA GLY A 37 15.30 -12.32 -9.13
C GLY A 37 14.35 -13.01 -8.16
N THR A 38 13.16 -12.44 -7.96
CA THR A 38 12.07 -13.13 -7.25
C THR A 38 10.72 -12.74 -7.82
N LYS A 39 9.66 -13.41 -7.36
CA LYS A 39 8.27 -13.04 -7.62
C LYS A 39 7.56 -12.67 -6.33
N PHE A 40 6.90 -11.53 -6.32
CA PHE A 40 6.02 -11.10 -5.24
C PHE A 40 4.65 -10.76 -5.81
N ARG A 41 3.62 -11.47 -5.36
CA ARG A 41 2.22 -11.30 -5.83
C ARG A 41 2.06 -11.36 -7.36
N GLY A 42 2.90 -12.15 -8.03
CA GLY A 42 2.87 -12.31 -9.49
C GLY A 42 3.78 -11.34 -10.25
N LEU A 43 4.30 -10.31 -9.59
CA LEU A 43 5.24 -9.35 -10.16
C LEU A 43 6.67 -9.87 -10.04
N ASN A 44 7.43 -9.75 -11.12
CA ASN A 44 8.87 -9.97 -11.06
C ASN A 44 9.51 -8.81 -10.29
N LEU A 45 10.46 -9.13 -9.43
CA LEU A 45 11.28 -8.15 -8.71
C LEU A 45 12.75 -8.48 -8.93
N ALA A 46 13.58 -7.44 -9.02
CA ALA A 46 15.03 -7.54 -9.08
C ALA A 46 15.64 -6.93 -7.81
N ILE A 47 16.57 -7.63 -7.17
CA ILE A 47 17.16 -7.25 -5.89
C ILE A 47 18.65 -7.05 -6.07
N CYS A 48 19.12 -5.83 -5.81
CA CYS A 48 20.54 -5.52 -5.68
C CYS A 48 20.95 -5.59 -4.21
N ALA A 49 21.80 -6.55 -3.87
CA ALA A 49 22.43 -6.59 -2.56
C ALA A 49 23.66 -5.67 -2.54
N SER A 50 23.70 -4.71 -1.61
CA SER A 50 24.79 -3.71 -1.49
C SER A 50 25.67 -3.95 -0.26
N GLY A 51 25.86 -5.21 0.13
CA GLY A 51 26.60 -5.58 1.33
C GLY A 51 26.02 -4.91 2.57
N SER A 52 26.86 -4.25 3.38
CA SER A 52 26.45 -3.58 4.61
C SER A 52 25.62 -2.30 4.40
N LEU A 53 25.46 -1.81 3.17
CA LEU A 53 24.64 -0.63 2.86
C LEU A 53 23.14 -0.95 2.83
N GLY A 54 22.79 -2.24 2.71
CA GLY A 54 21.41 -2.69 2.60
C GLY A 54 21.11 -3.39 1.28
N ILE A 55 19.83 -3.46 0.96
CA ILE A 55 19.35 -4.02 -0.31
C ILE A 55 18.41 -3.03 -1.00
N HIS A 56 18.45 -3.04 -2.32
CA HIS A 56 17.58 -2.26 -3.16
C HIS A 56 16.76 -3.19 -4.04
N ILE A 57 15.44 -3.06 -4.01
CA ILE A 57 14.51 -3.92 -4.73
C ILE A 57 13.79 -3.06 -5.77
N TYR A 58 13.96 -3.45 -7.02
CA TYR A 58 13.31 -2.88 -8.18
C TYR A 58 12.12 -3.74 -8.57
N GLY A 59 10.96 -3.11 -8.69
CA GLY A 59 9.76 -3.63 -9.33
C GLY A 59 9.29 -2.67 -10.42
N SER A 60 8.29 -3.09 -11.19
CA SER A 60 7.67 -2.25 -12.21
C SER A 60 6.78 -1.14 -11.63
N ASP A 61 6.27 -1.34 -10.41
CA ASP A 61 5.32 -0.47 -9.73
C ASP A 61 5.80 0.02 -8.36
N MET A 62 6.89 -0.55 -7.85
CA MET A 62 7.46 -0.19 -6.57
C MET A 62 8.97 -0.31 -6.57
N GLU A 63 9.59 0.64 -5.89
CA GLU A 63 11.01 0.61 -5.55
C GLU A 63 11.12 0.59 -4.03
N ILE A 64 11.89 -0.36 -3.50
CA ILE A 64 12.04 -0.54 -2.06
C ILE A 64 13.53 -0.46 -1.71
N GLU A 65 13.88 0.51 -0.88
CA GLU A 65 15.20 0.63 -0.30
C GLU A 65 15.18 0.16 1.16
N ILE A 66 15.97 -0.86 1.48
CA ILE A 66 16.15 -1.37 2.84
C ILE A 66 17.55 -1.02 3.28
N LYS A 67 17.66 -0.18 4.31
CA LYS A 67 18.93 0.22 4.93
C LYS A 67 19.12 -0.51 6.25
N TYR A 68 20.32 -1.04 6.47
CA TYR A 68 20.67 -1.63 7.76
C TYR A 68 21.03 -0.55 8.77
N LEU A 69 20.51 -0.70 9.98
CA LEU A 69 20.86 0.19 11.09
C LEU A 69 22.27 -0.12 11.57
N LYS A 70 23.06 0.93 11.85
CA LYS A 70 24.44 0.80 12.37
C LYS A 70 24.52 0.15 13.75
N LYS A 71 23.41 0.15 14.50
CA LYS A 71 23.31 -0.42 15.84
C LYS A 71 22.10 -1.34 15.89
N HIS A 72 22.27 -2.51 16.49
CA HIS A 72 21.17 -3.43 16.74
C HIS A 72 20.14 -2.77 17.66
N VAL A 73 18.87 -2.83 17.27
CA VAL A 73 17.76 -2.39 18.12
C VAL A 73 17.27 -3.60 18.91
N THR A 74 17.58 -3.63 20.20
CA THR A 74 17.09 -4.70 21.08
C THR A 74 15.65 -4.40 21.45
N VAL A 75 14.71 -5.07 20.79
CA VAL A 75 13.30 -5.08 21.20
C VAL A 75 13.16 -6.09 22.32
N SER A 76 13.11 -5.60 23.57
CA SER A 76 12.87 -6.45 24.72
C SER A 76 11.41 -6.89 24.72
N ALA A 77 11.16 -8.18 24.95
CA ALA A 77 9.81 -8.67 25.13
C ALA A 77 9.16 -7.92 26.32
N PRO A 78 7.94 -7.38 26.16
CA PRO A 78 7.25 -6.76 27.28
C PRO A 78 7.02 -7.80 28.38
N ASN A 79 7.22 -7.40 29.63
CA ASN A 79 6.92 -8.26 30.76
C ASN A 79 5.40 -8.37 30.89
N LEU A 80 4.86 -9.58 30.67
CA LEU A 80 3.43 -9.86 30.79
C LEU A 80 3.19 -10.61 32.09
N ASP A 81 2.27 -10.11 32.91
CA ASP A 81 1.77 -10.89 34.04
C ASP A 81 0.96 -12.11 33.56
N ALA A 82 0.76 -13.09 34.44
CA ALA A 82 0.08 -14.34 34.09
C ALA A 82 -1.36 -14.13 33.55
N SER A 83 -2.05 -13.06 33.98
CA SER A 83 -3.37 -12.71 33.48
C SER A 83 -3.30 -12.14 32.06
N ALA A 84 -2.30 -11.31 31.75
CA ALA A 84 -2.05 -10.76 30.43
C ALA A 84 -1.60 -11.86 29.44
N THR A 85 -0.75 -12.81 29.88
CA THR A 85 -0.32 -13.95 29.05
C THR A 85 -1.50 -14.80 28.58
N SER A 86 -2.50 -15.03 29.43
CA SER A 86 -3.71 -15.78 29.06
C SER A 86 -4.61 -15.06 28.04
N LYS A 87 -4.50 -13.72 27.96
CA LYS A 87 -5.29 -12.87 27.05
C LYS A 87 -4.55 -12.55 25.75
N CYS A 88 -3.22 -12.52 25.78
CA CYS A 88 -2.36 -12.27 24.62
C CYS A 88 -2.11 -13.56 23.83
N LYS A 89 -3.06 -13.93 22.97
CA LYS A 89 -2.85 -15.01 22.01
C LYS A 89 -1.75 -14.64 21.01
N ALA A 90 -0.85 -15.58 20.73
CA ALA A 90 0.13 -15.39 19.66
C ALA A 90 -0.59 -15.12 18.33
N VAL A 91 -0.43 -13.91 17.80
CA VAL A 91 -1.09 -13.47 16.57
C VAL A 91 -0.28 -13.78 15.31
N MET A 92 1.00 -14.10 15.46
CA MET A 92 1.89 -14.43 14.34
C MET A 92 2.87 -15.55 14.73
N LYS A 93 3.18 -16.42 13.77
CA LYS A 93 4.31 -17.34 13.86
C LYS A 93 5.53 -16.69 13.21
N ALA A 94 6.71 -16.96 13.75
CA ALA A 94 7.96 -16.58 13.10
C ALA A 94 8.06 -17.27 11.74
N THR A 95 8.41 -16.49 10.71
CA THR A 95 8.69 -17.02 9.38
C THR A 95 10.11 -17.54 9.34
N VAL A 96 10.29 -18.81 8.98
CA VAL A 96 11.62 -19.38 8.76
C VAL A 96 12.23 -18.73 7.52
N VAL A 97 13.45 -18.20 7.65
CA VAL A 97 14.19 -17.56 6.55
C VAL A 97 15.32 -18.46 6.06
N THR A 98 15.58 -18.45 4.75
CA THR A 98 16.73 -19.19 4.18
C THR A 98 18.05 -18.50 4.54
N ALA A 99 19.16 -19.20 4.36
CA ALA A 99 20.49 -18.61 4.55
C ALA A 99 20.72 -17.40 3.62
N ALA A 100 20.29 -17.48 2.35
CA ALA A 100 20.39 -16.37 1.41
C ALA A 100 19.56 -15.17 1.85
N THR A 101 18.32 -15.40 2.30
CA THR A 101 17.44 -14.35 2.83
C THR A 101 18.00 -13.73 4.10
N THR A 102 18.64 -14.53 4.95
CA THR A 102 19.30 -14.01 6.16
C THR A 102 20.40 -13.01 5.80
N VAL A 103 21.23 -13.32 4.80
CA VAL A 103 22.24 -12.37 4.27
C VAL A 103 21.57 -11.12 3.69
N LEU A 104 20.49 -11.26 2.94
CA LEU A 104 19.72 -10.13 2.39
C LEU A 104 19.00 -9.28 3.45
N LEU A 105 18.80 -9.78 4.66
CA LEU A 105 18.14 -9.04 5.75
C LEU A 105 19.12 -8.43 6.74
N THR A 106 20.34 -8.98 6.83
CA THR A 106 21.33 -8.62 7.86
C THR A 106 22.59 -7.99 7.28
N GLY A 107 22.90 -8.26 6.02
CA GLY A 107 24.16 -7.83 5.39
C GLY A 107 25.38 -8.61 5.87
N GLU A 108 25.22 -9.61 6.74
CA GLU A 108 26.33 -10.44 7.21
C GLU A 108 26.74 -11.43 6.12
N ALA A 109 28.01 -11.42 5.74
CA ALA A 109 28.53 -12.35 4.73
C ALA A 109 28.57 -13.77 5.33
N ASN A 110 27.89 -14.73 4.69
CA ASN A 110 28.13 -16.14 4.98
C ASN A 110 29.60 -16.46 4.63
N SER A 111 30.37 -16.92 5.62
CA SER A 111 31.80 -17.17 5.52
C SER A 111 32.17 -18.41 4.69
N ASP A 112 31.29 -18.87 3.79
CA ASP A 112 31.49 -20.16 3.15
C ASP A 112 31.24 -20.15 1.64
N SER A 113 32.30 -20.54 0.95
CA SER A 113 32.43 -20.96 -0.44
C SER A 113 32.39 -19.91 -1.56
N SER A 114 33.54 -19.76 -2.20
CA SER A 114 33.66 -19.55 -3.65
C SER A 114 32.87 -20.61 -4.40
N ARG A 115 31.57 -20.40 -4.61
CA ARG A 115 30.80 -21.21 -5.56
C ARG A 115 30.86 -20.50 -6.91
N SER A 116 31.32 -21.22 -7.93
CA SER A 116 30.99 -20.88 -9.30
C SER A 116 29.47 -20.95 -9.42
N PHE A 117 28.79 -19.80 -9.38
CA PHE A 117 27.35 -19.73 -9.51
C PHE A 117 26.97 -19.72 -10.99
N ASP A 118 26.10 -20.65 -11.37
CA ASP A 118 25.44 -20.62 -12.67
C ASP A 118 24.41 -19.49 -12.60
N TYR A 119 24.61 -18.44 -13.40
CA TYR A 119 23.71 -17.30 -13.41
C TYR A 119 22.36 -17.75 -13.99
N GLY A 120 21.30 -17.55 -13.21
CA GLY A 120 19.93 -17.85 -13.63
C GLY A 120 19.44 -16.95 -14.77
N PRO A 121 18.17 -17.10 -15.17
CA PRO A 121 17.62 -16.45 -16.36
C PRO A 121 17.66 -14.92 -16.28
N ASN A 122 17.66 -14.27 -17.45
CA ASN A 122 17.37 -12.83 -17.53
C ASN A 122 15.91 -12.56 -17.16
N ILE A 123 15.66 -11.53 -16.36
CA ILE A 123 14.31 -11.13 -15.95
C ILE A 123 13.99 -9.76 -16.54
N THR A 124 12.85 -9.67 -17.22
CA THR A 124 12.25 -8.38 -17.58
C THR A 124 11.21 -8.01 -16.53
N LEU A 125 11.37 -6.84 -15.92
CA LEU A 125 10.34 -6.21 -15.10
C LEU A 125 9.35 -5.55 -16.07
N SER A 126 8.30 -6.30 -16.43
CA SER A 126 7.26 -5.82 -17.33
C SER A 126 6.58 -4.60 -16.73
N THR A 127 6.37 -3.55 -17.54
CA THR A 127 5.48 -2.46 -17.15
C THR A 127 4.10 -3.04 -16.89
N THR A 128 3.62 -2.94 -15.66
CA THR A 128 2.27 -3.38 -15.32
C THR A 128 1.33 -2.35 -15.93
N SER A 129 0.69 -2.66 -17.06
CA SER A 129 -0.41 -1.83 -17.54
C SER A 129 -1.60 -2.03 -16.62
N CYS A 130 -1.76 -1.10 -15.68
CA CYS A 130 -2.89 -1.07 -14.77
C CYS A 130 -4.17 -0.88 -15.59
N SER A 131 -4.98 -1.94 -15.68
CA SER A 131 -6.31 -1.87 -16.27
C SER A 131 -7.35 -2.13 -15.19
N CYS A 132 -8.49 -1.46 -15.28
CA CYS A 132 -9.54 -1.70 -14.32
C CYS A 132 -10.14 -3.09 -14.52
N MET A 133 -10.06 -3.93 -13.49
CA MET A 133 -10.63 -5.29 -13.49
C MET A 133 -12.14 -5.31 -13.17
N SER A 134 -12.77 -4.15 -13.08
CA SER A 134 -14.20 -4.00 -12.80
C SER A 134 -14.80 -2.93 -13.71
N THR A 135 -16.11 -2.75 -13.67
CA THR A 135 -16.75 -1.60 -14.32
C THR A 135 -16.21 -0.30 -13.70
N PRO A 136 -15.60 0.59 -14.51
CA PRO A 136 -15.18 1.91 -14.05
C PRO A 136 -16.35 2.70 -13.49
N ARG A 137 -16.10 3.49 -12.44
CA ARG A 137 -17.12 4.20 -11.66
C ARG A 137 -16.64 5.59 -11.26
N PRO A 138 -17.55 6.51 -10.90
CA PRO A 138 -17.18 7.74 -10.21
C PRO A 138 -16.35 7.47 -8.97
N CYS A 139 -15.29 8.24 -8.78
CA CYS A 139 -14.43 8.14 -7.60
C CYS A 139 -14.59 9.36 -6.70
N LEU A 140 -14.92 9.12 -5.43
CA LEU A 140 -14.99 10.14 -4.38
C LEU A 140 -13.79 10.04 -3.46
N PHE A 141 -12.99 11.10 -3.42
CA PHE A 141 -11.82 11.24 -2.56
C PHE A 141 -12.15 12.06 -1.31
N ILE A 142 -11.89 11.48 -0.14
CA ILE A 142 -12.14 12.06 1.18
C ILE A 142 -10.80 12.19 1.92
N HIS A 143 -10.33 13.44 2.06
CA HIS A 143 -9.03 13.74 2.67
C HIS A 143 -9.02 13.46 4.18
N GLY A 144 -7.84 13.59 4.80
CA GLY A 144 -7.65 13.42 6.25
C GLY A 144 -7.59 14.72 7.05
N LEU A 145 -6.93 14.68 8.20
CA LEU A 145 -6.71 15.87 9.02
C LEU A 145 -5.76 16.87 8.33
N GLY A 146 -5.99 18.18 8.53
CA GLY A 146 -5.07 19.25 8.15
C GLY A 146 -5.61 20.30 7.19
N ILE A 147 -6.88 20.21 6.78
CA ILE A 147 -7.53 21.21 5.93
C ILE A 147 -8.35 22.15 6.81
N ASN A 148 -8.14 23.46 6.68
CA ASN A 148 -8.73 24.51 7.51
C ASN A 148 -9.84 25.31 6.80
N TYR A 149 -10.38 24.78 5.70
CA TYR A 149 -11.47 25.41 4.95
C TYR A 149 -12.43 24.34 4.41
N THR A 150 -13.66 24.76 4.11
CA THR A 150 -14.70 23.88 3.57
C THR A 150 -15.12 24.35 2.18
N LYS A 151 -15.46 23.40 1.31
CA LYS A 151 -16.17 23.66 0.06
C LYS A 151 -17.55 23.00 0.13
N ALA A 152 -18.57 23.73 -0.33
CA ALA A 152 -19.96 23.28 -0.22
C ALA A 152 -20.26 22.06 -1.13
N ASN A 153 -19.64 22.01 -2.31
CA ASN A 153 -19.86 20.99 -3.31
C ASN A 153 -18.61 20.13 -3.51
N LEU A 154 -18.77 19.00 -4.19
CA LEU A 154 -17.65 18.22 -4.69
C LEU A 154 -16.84 19.03 -5.71
N HIS A 155 -15.53 18.93 -5.62
CA HIS A 155 -14.60 19.58 -6.52
C HIS A 155 -13.98 18.58 -7.49
N ASP A 156 -13.55 19.05 -8.67
CA ASP A 156 -12.91 18.20 -9.70
C ASP A 156 -11.39 18.09 -9.53
N SER A 157 -10.80 18.86 -8.61
CA SER A 157 -9.37 18.78 -8.30
C SER A 157 -9.08 19.12 -6.84
N PHE A 158 -8.07 18.45 -6.30
CA PHE A 158 -7.50 18.79 -4.99
C PHE A 158 -6.02 18.40 -4.91
N SER A 159 -5.24 18.85 -5.89
CA SER A 159 -3.83 18.48 -6.07
C SER A 159 -2.93 18.86 -4.89
N SER A 160 -3.27 19.92 -4.16
CA SER A 160 -2.53 20.31 -2.95
C SER A 160 -2.54 19.24 -1.84
N TYR A 161 -3.53 18.35 -1.84
CA TYR A 161 -3.61 17.24 -0.88
C TYR A 161 -3.27 15.89 -1.53
N TRP A 162 -3.81 15.62 -2.71
CA TRP A 162 -3.75 14.30 -3.34
C TRP A 162 -2.69 14.16 -4.44
N GLY A 163 -2.08 15.26 -4.87
CA GLY A 163 -1.25 15.27 -6.08
C GLY A 163 -2.08 15.03 -7.34
N ASP A 164 -1.42 14.57 -8.40
CA ASP A 164 -2.08 14.10 -9.62
C ASP A 164 -2.25 12.59 -9.57
N VAL A 165 -3.51 12.14 -9.53
CA VAL A 165 -3.89 10.72 -9.43
C VAL A 165 -4.59 10.22 -10.69
N SER A 166 -4.78 11.09 -11.68
CA SER A 166 -5.64 10.85 -12.84
C SER A 166 -5.14 9.68 -13.68
N ASP A 167 -3.84 9.61 -13.89
CA ASP A 167 -3.18 8.56 -14.68
C ASP A 167 -2.98 7.23 -13.93
N HIS A 168 -3.29 7.21 -12.62
CA HIS A 168 -2.97 6.09 -11.73
C HIS A 168 -4.22 5.39 -11.16
N ALA A 169 -5.42 5.79 -11.59
CA ALA A 169 -6.67 5.19 -11.12
C ALA A 169 -7.57 4.78 -12.30
N PRO A 170 -7.22 3.70 -13.03
CA PRO A 170 -7.92 3.29 -14.25
C PRO A 170 -9.38 2.85 -14.03
N CYS A 171 -9.78 2.64 -12.76
CA CYS A 171 -11.16 2.34 -12.39
C CYS A 171 -12.04 3.57 -12.16
N CYS A 172 -11.48 4.78 -12.20
CA CYS A 172 -12.22 6.01 -12.01
C CYS A 172 -12.69 6.56 -13.36
N THR A 173 -14.00 6.76 -13.53
CA THR A 173 -14.56 7.52 -14.68
C THR A 173 -14.48 9.02 -14.46
N GLU A 174 -14.53 9.43 -13.20
CA GLU A 174 -14.38 10.83 -12.78
C GLU A 174 -13.74 10.89 -11.38
N PHE A 175 -13.13 12.04 -11.08
CA PHE A 175 -12.44 12.30 -9.83
C PHE A 175 -13.13 13.45 -9.12
N LYS A 176 -13.74 13.14 -7.97
CA LYS A 176 -14.48 14.10 -7.16
C LYS A 176 -13.87 14.17 -5.77
N TYR A 177 -13.72 15.37 -5.25
CA TYR A 177 -13.06 15.62 -3.98
C TYR A 177 -14.03 16.30 -3.01
N MET A 178 -14.23 15.67 -1.86
CA MET A 178 -14.89 16.32 -0.73
C MET A 178 -13.85 17.10 0.07
N ILE A 179 -14.11 18.39 0.32
CA ILE A 179 -13.20 19.27 1.07
C ILE A 179 -13.94 19.87 2.26
N TRP A 180 -13.52 19.52 3.48
CA TRP A 180 -14.09 20.07 4.71
C TRP A 180 -12.99 20.56 5.66
N ASN A 181 -13.36 21.47 6.56
CA ASN A 181 -12.48 21.94 7.62
C ASN A 181 -12.27 20.83 8.66
N SER A 182 -11.31 19.95 8.41
CA SER A 182 -10.95 18.82 9.29
C SER A 182 -10.17 19.23 10.53
N VAL A 183 -9.67 20.47 10.58
CA VAL A 183 -9.03 21.04 11.77
C VAL A 183 -10.08 21.44 12.82
N GLU A 184 -11.17 22.08 12.39
CA GLU A 184 -12.25 22.51 13.31
C GLU A 184 -13.31 21.43 13.53
N THR A 185 -13.59 20.62 12.51
CA THR A 185 -14.67 19.63 12.55
C THR A 185 -14.13 18.21 12.41
N GLY A 186 -14.13 17.50 13.54
CA GLY A 186 -13.68 16.11 13.61
C GLY A 186 -14.62 15.10 12.93
N TRP A 187 -14.09 13.90 12.67
CA TRP A 187 -14.79 12.79 12.01
C TRP A 187 -16.07 12.30 12.73
N ASN A 188 -16.17 12.54 14.04
CA ASN A 188 -17.31 12.15 14.87
C ASN A 188 -18.45 13.19 14.87
N ASN A 189 -18.31 14.30 14.15
CA ASN A 189 -19.35 15.31 14.05
C ASN A 189 -20.52 14.82 13.18
N GLU A 190 -21.71 14.73 13.76
CA GLU A 190 -22.88 14.19 13.06
C GLU A 190 -23.31 15.00 11.83
N LYS A 191 -23.20 16.34 11.88
CA LYS A 191 -23.56 17.19 10.74
C LYS A 191 -22.57 16.97 9.59
N GLN A 192 -21.28 16.85 9.90
CA GLN A 192 -20.26 16.57 8.90
C GLN A 192 -20.42 15.19 8.26
N GLN A 193 -20.83 14.19 9.05
CA GLN A 193 -21.17 12.86 8.54
C GLN A 193 -22.36 12.90 7.59
N GLN A 194 -23.40 13.68 7.91
CA GLN A 194 -24.54 13.86 7.02
C GLN A 194 -24.13 14.55 5.72
N ILE A 195 -23.36 15.65 5.79
CA ILE A 195 -22.84 16.34 4.60
C ILE A 195 -22.02 15.39 3.72
N MET A 196 -21.17 14.55 4.32
CA MET A 196 -20.41 13.55 3.58
C MET A 196 -21.32 12.58 2.83
N CYS A 197 -22.37 12.07 3.49
CA CYS A 197 -23.36 11.18 2.87
C CYS A 197 -24.14 11.87 1.76
N ASP A 198 -24.58 13.11 1.96
CA ASP A 198 -25.34 13.88 0.96
C ASP A 198 -24.49 14.11 -0.29
N LEU A 199 -23.21 14.45 -0.12
CA LEU A 199 -22.27 14.60 -1.23
C LEU A 199 -21.98 13.26 -1.91
N ALA A 200 -21.79 12.18 -1.15
CA ALA A 200 -21.51 10.86 -1.71
C ALA A 200 -22.70 10.30 -2.51
N THR A 201 -23.92 10.48 -2.02
CA THR A 201 -25.15 10.05 -2.71
C THR A 201 -25.45 10.88 -3.95
N SER A 202 -24.96 12.13 -4.01
CA SER A 202 -25.10 12.98 -5.21
C SER A 202 -24.35 12.45 -6.45
N LEU A 203 -23.40 11.53 -6.27
CA LEU A 203 -22.69 10.85 -7.37
C LEU A 203 -23.40 9.60 -7.89
N THR A 204 -24.51 9.23 -7.26
CA THR A 204 -25.20 7.98 -7.54
C THR A 204 -26.43 8.23 -8.39
N GLU A 205 -26.62 7.41 -9.42
CA GLU A 205 -27.88 7.36 -10.18
C GLU A 205 -28.88 6.42 -9.47
N SER A 206 -29.02 6.56 -8.15
CA SER A 206 -29.89 5.72 -7.33
C SER A 206 -31.22 6.42 -7.04
N SER A 207 -32.32 5.66 -7.02
CA SER A 207 -33.62 6.13 -6.53
C SER A 207 -33.63 6.33 -5.00
N SER A 208 -32.65 5.76 -4.30
CA SER A 208 -32.46 5.89 -2.87
C SER A 208 -31.55 7.06 -2.54
N ARG A 209 -32.04 8.00 -1.72
CA ARG A 209 -31.28 9.19 -1.27
C ARG A 209 -30.25 8.88 -0.18
N THR A 210 -30.20 7.65 0.31
CA THR A 210 -29.31 7.25 1.42
C THR A 210 -28.29 6.20 1.01
N ASP A 211 -28.43 5.60 -0.16
CA ASP A 211 -27.54 4.55 -0.65
C ASP A 211 -26.43 5.14 -1.52
N ILE A 212 -25.18 4.97 -1.09
CA ILE A 212 -24.03 5.21 -1.95
C ILE A 212 -23.87 3.98 -2.85
N ALA A 213 -24.32 4.08 -4.10
CA ALA A 213 -24.26 3.04 -5.12
C ALA A 213 -23.25 3.38 -6.22
N ASP A 214 -22.69 2.35 -6.86
CA ASP A 214 -21.86 2.48 -8.07
C ASP A 214 -20.74 3.54 -8.00
N THR A 215 -20.21 3.78 -6.80
CA THR A 215 -19.17 4.77 -6.52
C THR A 215 -17.98 4.09 -5.84
N ILE A 216 -16.76 4.46 -6.24
CA ILE A 216 -15.53 4.07 -5.54
C ILE A 216 -15.20 5.17 -4.54
N ILE A 217 -15.21 4.87 -3.25
CA ILE A 217 -14.82 5.84 -2.23
C ILE A 217 -13.37 5.58 -1.84
N VAL A 218 -12.52 6.60 -1.98
CA VAL A 218 -11.12 6.61 -1.57
C VAL A 218 -10.98 7.51 -0.36
N THR A 219 -10.49 6.95 0.74
CA THR A 219 -10.35 7.69 2.01
C THR A 219 -8.91 7.69 2.51
N HIS A 220 -8.48 8.81 3.11
CA HIS A 220 -7.20 8.89 3.79
C HIS A 220 -7.37 9.34 5.24
N SER A 221 -6.69 8.64 6.17
CA SER A 221 -6.60 9.02 7.59
C SER A 221 -7.98 9.34 8.21
N MET A 222 -8.19 10.55 8.75
CA MET A 222 -9.45 11.00 9.33
C MET A 222 -10.67 10.86 8.39
N GLY A 223 -10.48 10.94 7.07
CA GLY A 223 -11.54 10.71 6.10
C GLY A 223 -12.13 9.31 6.13
N GLY A 224 -11.31 8.29 6.46
CA GLY A 224 -11.79 6.93 6.62
C GLY A 224 -12.68 6.77 7.85
N LEU A 225 -12.34 7.48 8.94
CA LEU A 225 -13.16 7.52 10.15
C LEU A 225 -14.47 8.29 9.94
N LEU A 226 -14.44 9.35 9.11
CA LEU A 226 -15.64 10.10 8.77
C LEU A 226 -16.64 9.21 8.02
N LEU A 227 -16.19 8.49 6.99
CA LEU A 227 -17.02 7.51 6.27
C LEU A 227 -17.53 6.41 7.21
N ALA A 228 -16.64 5.80 7.99
CA ALA A 228 -17.02 4.73 8.90
C ALA A 228 -18.05 5.19 9.95
N GLY A 229 -17.85 6.38 10.52
CA GLY A 229 -18.77 6.97 11.49
C GLY A 229 -20.15 7.25 10.88
N ALA A 230 -20.20 7.78 9.65
CA ALA A 230 -21.46 8.04 8.97
C ALA A 230 -22.26 6.75 8.68
N LEU A 231 -21.58 5.68 8.26
CA LEU A 231 -22.21 4.36 8.06
C LEU A 231 -22.69 3.77 9.39
N ALA A 232 -21.86 3.83 10.44
CA ALA A 232 -22.21 3.30 11.76
C ALA A 232 -23.39 4.05 12.42
N ASN A 233 -23.48 5.35 12.17
CA ASN A 233 -24.56 6.21 12.66
C ASN A 233 -25.79 6.23 11.74
N GLY A 234 -25.84 5.38 10.70
CA GLY A 234 -26.98 5.25 9.80
C GLY A 234 -27.28 6.50 8.98
N LYS A 235 -26.29 7.39 8.77
CA LYS A 235 -26.47 8.60 7.93
C LYS A 235 -26.59 8.23 6.45
N CYS A 236 -25.93 7.15 6.03
CA CYS A 236 -26.05 6.53 4.72
C CYS A 236 -25.62 5.06 4.77
N THR A 237 -25.84 4.35 3.67
CA THR A 237 -25.52 2.94 3.48
C THR A 237 -24.70 2.74 2.21
N LEU A 238 -23.89 1.68 2.17
CA LEU A 238 -23.21 1.26 0.93
C LEU A 238 -24.09 0.22 0.24
N ALA A 239 -24.53 0.50 -0.98
CA ALA A 239 -25.26 -0.47 -1.77
C ALA A 239 -24.37 -1.66 -2.13
N GLU A 240 -24.97 -2.78 -2.50
CA GLU A 240 -24.26 -4.03 -2.83
C GLU A 240 -23.24 -3.86 -3.97
N ARG A 241 -23.44 -2.85 -4.83
CA ARG A 241 -22.55 -2.48 -5.94
C ARG A 241 -21.51 -1.41 -5.61
N ALA A 242 -21.44 -0.92 -4.37
CA ALA A 242 -20.39 0.00 -3.96
C ALA A 242 -19.07 -0.75 -3.74
N ALA A 243 -18.02 -0.39 -4.49
CA ALA A 243 -16.70 -0.97 -4.30
C ALA A 243 -15.99 -0.28 -3.13
N ARG A 244 -15.52 -1.07 -2.16
CA ARG A 244 -14.82 -0.57 -0.96
C ARG A 244 -13.34 -0.33 -1.27
N GLY A 245 -12.92 0.93 -1.37
CA GLY A 245 -11.52 1.34 -1.49
C GLY A 245 -10.99 1.95 -0.19
N LEU A 246 -10.56 1.14 0.77
CA LEU A 246 -9.59 1.66 1.74
C LEU A 246 -8.32 1.97 0.93
N LEU A 247 -7.57 3.04 1.22
CA LEU A 247 -6.26 3.34 0.60
C LEU A 247 -5.21 2.29 1.02
N ARG A 248 -5.46 1.02 0.70
CA ARG A 248 -4.44 0.14 0.17
C ARG A 248 -3.95 0.88 -1.05
N VAL A 249 -2.63 1.02 -1.15
CA VAL A 249 -2.00 1.48 -2.38
C VAL A 249 -2.76 0.79 -3.51
N LEU A 250 -3.22 1.55 -4.50
CA LEU A 250 -3.65 1.02 -5.79
C LEU A 250 -2.40 0.37 -6.40
N GLN A 251 -2.00 -0.74 -5.81
CA GLN A 251 -1.04 -1.68 -6.30
C GLN A 251 -1.82 -2.46 -7.34
N CYS A 252 -1.50 -2.17 -8.59
CA CYS A 252 -1.06 -3.27 -9.44
C CYS A 252 0.06 -4.03 -8.68
#